data_AF-A0A518HWQ4-F1
#
_entry.id   AF-A0A518HWQ4-F1
#
_cell.length_a   1.000
_cell.length_b   1.000
_cell.length_c   1.000
_cell.angle_alpha   90.00
_cell.angle_beta   90.00
_cell.angle_gamma   90.00
#
_symmetry.space_group_name_H-M   'P 1'
#
loop_
_entity.id
_entity.type
_entity.pdbx_description
1 polymer ?
#
loop_
_entity_poly.entity_id
_entity_poly.type
_entity_poly.pdbx_seq_one_letter_code
_entity_poly.pdbx_strand_id
1 'polypeptide(L)'
;MRSLCRIAVAVVGFVLFAMDQATAQPLIETAESLESFVINADRVWVARIIRVRDEPIPGGSRKPGITIAVEETLKYPLFEQRHEKMGLFVEHPTARFKAFEERTSRLLIAHSDHHPFSPKLIELAPGKVELFLADFTILRKPDAIVQAAREIISRVPPHVRQLHTVRLMIPAEVLVESKLGPYGQLVVPVDEQLEKRAIGFLKSTSSSRRSEAAKVLRYFKSDANIDRLRMLLADSGYSRRMADDRTRSKYFGVRDEAYQTLKAWGIEVERPVIVEPDSRQP
;
A
#
# COMPACT_ATOMS: atom_id res chain seq x y z
N MET A 1 23.80 -46.46 68.14
CA MET A 1 22.76 -47.02 67.23
C MET A 1 22.39 -45.92 66.26
N ARG A 2 22.88 -45.97 65.01
CA ARG A 2 22.10 -46.37 63.80
C ARG A 2 20.76 -45.59 63.71
N SER A 3 20.38 -44.89 62.65
CA SER A 3 20.95 -44.62 61.33
C SER A 3 19.96 -43.71 60.60
N LEU A 4 20.48 -42.82 59.73
CA LEU A 4 20.01 -42.54 58.37
C LEU A 4 18.56 -42.07 58.07
N CYS A 5 18.51 -41.26 56.99
CA CYS A 5 17.38 -40.95 56.10
C CYS A 5 16.48 -39.78 56.51
N ARG A 6 16.16 -38.81 55.65
CA ARG A 6 16.45 -38.59 54.22
C ARG A 6 16.26 -37.10 53.93
N ILE A 7 17.22 -36.55 53.21
CA ILE A 7 17.15 -35.27 52.50
C ILE A 7 16.04 -35.38 51.45
N ALA A 8 15.02 -34.51 51.54
CA ALA A 8 14.08 -34.28 50.44
C ALA A 8 14.57 -33.07 49.65
N VAL A 9 15.23 -33.36 48.52
CA VAL A 9 15.64 -32.38 47.52
C VAL A 9 14.42 -31.78 46.85
N ALA A 10 14.41 -30.44 46.80
CA ALA A 10 13.49 -29.63 46.04
C ALA A 10 13.61 -29.88 44.53
N VAL A 11 12.48 -30.09 43.85
CA VAL A 11 12.34 -29.83 42.42
C VAL A 11 11.09 -28.97 42.24
N VAL A 12 11.21 -27.69 42.57
CA VAL A 12 10.28 -26.67 42.06
C VAL A 12 10.71 -26.42 40.63
N GLY A 13 10.04 -27.12 39.70
CA GLY A 13 10.15 -26.83 38.28
C GLY A 13 9.64 -25.42 38.02
N PHE A 14 10.56 -24.46 37.97
CA PHE A 14 10.33 -23.16 37.38
C PHE A 14 10.07 -23.39 35.88
N VAL A 15 8.80 -23.57 35.52
CA VAL A 15 8.35 -23.34 34.15
C VAL A 15 8.46 -21.84 33.93
N LEU A 16 9.65 -21.41 33.50
CA LEU A 16 9.83 -20.15 32.81
C LEU A 16 8.94 -20.21 31.59
N PHE A 17 7.72 -19.69 31.73
CA PHE A 17 7.00 -19.14 30.61
C PHE A 17 7.94 -18.08 30.02
N ALA A 18 8.66 -18.50 28.98
CA ALA A 18 9.05 -17.58 27.92
C ALA A 18 7.72 -17.02 27.40
N MET A 19 7.23 -15.98 28.08
CA MET A 19 6.37 -15.00 27.45
C MET A 19 7.23 -14.44 26.34
N ASP A 20 7.10 -15.09 25.19
CA ASP A 20 7.46 -14.56 23.90
C ASP A 20 6.96 -13.13 23.95
N GLN A 21 7.90 -12.19 24.08
CA GLN A 21 7.56 -10.80 23.95
C GLN A 21 7.11 -10.70 22.50
N ALA A 22 5.80 -10.85 22.31
CA ALA A 22 5.08 -10.41 21.13
C ALA A 22 5.34 -8.92 21.08
N THR A 23 6.52 -8.58 20.55
CA THR A 23 6.89 -7.25 20.14
C THR A 23 5.74 -6.87 19.24
N ALA A 24 4.89 -5.97 19.74
CA ALA A 24 3.77 -5.45 19.00
C ALA A 24 4.38 -4.80 17.76
N GLN A 25 4.44 -5.56 16.65
CA GLN A 25 5.00 -5.05 15.42
C GLN A 25 4.16 -3.83 15.07
N PRO A 26 4.79 -2.67 14.81
CA PRO A 26 4.05 -1.46 14.49
C PRO A 26 3.11 -1.79 13.34
N LEU A 27 1.81 -1.68 13.59
CA LEU A 27 0.79 -1.98 12.60
C LEU A 27 0.99 -1.02 11.44
N ILE A 28 1.36 -1.56 10.28
CA ILE A 28 1.46 -0.75 9.07
C ILE A 28 0.01 -0.46 8.65
N GLU A 29 -0.40 0.80 8.78
CA GLU A 29 -1.76 1.22 8.41
C GLU A 29 -1.92 1.43 6.91
N THR A 30 -0.83 1.58 6.16
CA THR A 30 -0.87 1.85 4.72
C THR A 30 0.18 1.04 3.97
N ALA A 31 -0.28 0.24 3.02
CA ALA A 31 0.56 -0.44 2.04
C ALA A 31 0.50 0.30 0.69
N GLU A 32 1.52 0.07 -0.13
CA GLU A 32 1.54 0.51 -1.53
C GLU A 32 1.36 -0.71 -2.44
N SER A 33 0.49 -0.58 -3.46
CA SER A 33 0.34 -1.62 -4.47
C SER A 33 1.59 -1.72 -5.35
N LEU A 34 1.84 -2.90 -5.92
CA LEU A 34 2.95 -3.11 -6.85
C LEU A 34 2.84 -2.15 -8.04
N GLU A 35 1.63 -1.86 -8.52
CA GLU A 35 1.34 -0.91 -9.58
C GLU A 35 1.82 0.49 -9.20
N SER A 36 1.38 1.04 -8.06
CA SER A 36 1.87 2.34 -7.58
C SER A 36 3.39 2.36 -7.44
N PHE A 37 3.97 1.28 -6.92
CA PHE A 37 5.40 1.14 -6.70
C PHE A 37 6.21 1.21 -8.00
N VAL A 38 5.82 0.46 -9.04
CA VAL A 38 6.60 0.37 -10.30
C VAL A 38 6.23 1.46 -11.30
N ILE A 39 4.96 1.86 -11.37
CA ILE A 39 4.50 2.87 -12.33
C ILE A 39 5.09 4.24 -11.98
N ASN A 40 5.14 4.61 -10.69
CA ASN A 40 5.59 5.94 -10.28
C ASN A 40 7.11 6.06 -10.09
N ALA A 41 7.85 4.97 -10.27
CA ALA A 41 9.30 4.99 -10.33
C ALA A 41 9.77 5.43 -11.72
N ASP A 42 10.81 6.25 -11.80
CA ASP A 42 11.45 6.58 -13.08
C ASP A 42 12.25 5.38 -13.60
N ARG A 43 12.78 4.57 -12.68
CA ARG A 43 13.61 3.39 -12.97
C ARG A 43 13.23 2.24 -12.06
N VAL A 44 13.18 1.03 -12.62
CA VAL A 44 12.89 -0.21 -11.87
C VAL A 44 13.86 -1.30 -12.30
N TRP A 45 14.50 -1.93 -11.31
CA TRP A 45 15.45 -3.02 -11.52
C TRP A 45 15.19 -4.21 -10.62
N VAL A 46 15.59 -5.38 -11.09
CA VAL A 46 15.96 -6.51 -10.23
C VAL A 46 17.48 -6.48 -10.08
N ALA A 47 17.96 -6.37 -8.84
CA ALA A 47 19.38 -6.15 -8.57
C ALA A 47 19.81 -6.67 -7.20
N ARG A 48 21.12 -6.67 -6.94
CA ARG A 48 21.72 -6.94 -5.62
C ARG A 48 22.55 -5.76 -5.17
N ILE A 49 22.56 -5.46 -3.88
CA ILE A 49 23.53 -4.52 -3.31
C ILE A 49 24.87 -5.23 -3.18
N ILE A 50 25.90 -4.68 -3.82
CA ILE A 50 27.26 -5.24 -3.78
C ILE A 50 28.23 -4.38 -2.97
N ARG A 51 27.79 -3.17 -2.60
CA ARG A 51 28.56 -2.28 -1.73
C ARG A 51 27.67 -1.23 -1.10
N VAL A 52 27.69 -1.10 0.22
CA VAL A 52 27.19 0.08 0.94
C VAL A 52 28.38 0.99 1.24
N ARG A 53 28.25 2.29 0.97
CA ARG A 53 29.29 3.29 1.25
C ARG A 53 28.76 4.31 2.24
N ASP A 54 29.43 4.39 3.37
CA ASP A 54 29.23 5.46 4.36
C ASP A 54 30.05 6.71 4.01
N GLU A 55 31.03 6.58 3.11
CA GLU A 55 31.97 7.64 2.71
C GLU A 55 31.73 8.15 1.27
N PRO A 56 32.10 9.41 0.98
CA PRO A 56 32.13 9.99 -0.36
C PRO A 56 32.81 9.10 -1.42
N ILE A 57 32.29 9.09 -2.64
CA ILE A 57 32.98 8.47 -3.78
C ILE A 57 34.13 9.41 -4.22
N PRO A 58 35.40 8.97 -4.27
CA PRO A 58 36.49 9.78 -4.81
C PRO A 58 36.21 10.16 -6.27
N GLY A 59 36.17 11.45 -6.59
CA GLY A 59 35.83 11.97 -7.92
C GLY A 59 34.32 11.98 -8.24
N GLY A 60 33.47 11.67 -7.27
CA GLY A 60 32.01 11.67 -7.41
C GLY A 60 31.31 12.60 -6.41
N SER A 61 30.00 12.39 -6.26
CA SER A 61 29.18 13.05 -5.26
C SER A 61 29.66 12.69 -3.85
N ARG A 62 29.72 13.69 -2.95
CA ARG A 62 30.13 13.55 -1.55
C ARG A 62 29.12 12.78 -0.68
N LYS A 63 28.08 12.19 -1.28
CA LYS A 63 26.96 11.63 -0.53
C LYS A 63 27.11 10.12 -0.34
N PRO A 64 26.71 9.58 0.82
CA PRO A 64 26.60 8.13 1.02
C PRO A 64 25.66 7.51 -0.01
N GLY A 65 25.81 6.20 -0.20
CA GLY A 65 25.03 5.49 -1.20
C GLY A 65 25.33 4.01 -1.28
N ILE A 66 24.71 3.37 -2.27
CA ILE A 66 24.87 1.95 -2.54
C ILE A 66 25.35 1.75 -3.98
N THR A 67 26.13 0.70 -4.19
CA THR A 67 26.41 0.17 -5.53
C THR A 67 25.56 -1.08 -5.71
N ILE A 68 24.79 -1.13 -6.78
CA ILE A 68 23.98 -2.29 -7.15
C ILE A 68 24.59 -3.00 -8.37
N ALA A 69 24.50 -4.32 -8.39
CA ALA A 69 24.69 -5.14 -9.57
C ALA A 69 23.32 -5.46 -10.16
N VAL A 70 23.06 -5.02 -11.38
CA VAL A 70 21.76 -5.13 -12.05
C VAL A 70 21.66 -6.51 -12.69
N GLU A 71 20.64 -7.29 -12.30
CA GLU A 71 20.30 -8.56 -12.94
C GLU A 71 19.36 -8.32 -14.13
N GLU A 72 18.36 -7.48 -13.93
CA GLU A 72 17.34 -7.16 -14.94
C GLU A 72 16.88 -5.70 -14.80
N THR A 73 16.74 -5.01 -15.93
CA THR A 73 16.11 -3.70 -15.98
C THR A 73 14.67 -3.84 -16.44
N LEU A 74 13.71 -3.53 -15.56
CA LEU A 74 12.27 -3.63 -15.86
C LEU A 74 11.72 -2.32 -16.43
N LYS A 75 12.16 -1.17 -15.91
CA LYS A 75 11.77 0.16 -16.39
C LYS A 75 13.00 1.05 -16.50
N TYR A 76 13.16 1.70 -17.65
CA TYR A 76 14.28 2.60 -17.93
C TYR A 76 13.85 3.70 -18.91
N PRO A 77 14.41 4.91 -18.82
CA PRO A 77 14.21 5.94 -19.84
C PRO A 77 14.66 5.42 -21.22
N LEU A 78 13.89 5.75 -22.27
CA LEU A 78 14.05 5.23 -23.63
C LEU A 78 15.44 5.45 -24.29
N PHE A 79 16.32 6.23 -23.67
CA PHE A 79 17.60 6.65 -24.25
C PHE A 79 18.82 6.42 -23.35
N GLU A 80 18.65 5.77 -22.20
CA GLU A 80 19.77 5.47 -21.32
C GLU A 80 20.31 4.05 -21.59
N GLN A 81 21.63 3.90 -21.55
CA GLN A 81 22.29 2.60 -21.74
C GLN A 81 22.04 1.69 -20.53
N ARG A 82 21.91 0.39 -20.80
CA ARG A 82 21.89 -0.62 -19.73
C ARG A 82 23.25 -0.65 -19.03
N HIS A 83 23.23 -0.64 -17.71
CA HIS A 83 24.43 -0.73 -16.90
C HIS A 83 24.40 -2.02 -16.08
N GLU A 84 25.49 -2.78 -16.11
CA GLU A 84 25.66 -3.95 -15.23
C GLU A 84 25.81 -3.56 -13.76
N LYS A 85 26.33 -2.36 -13.50
CA LYS A 85 26.51 -1.79 -12.16
C LYS A 85 26.09 -0.34 -12.13
N MET A 86 25.39 0.05 -11.06
CA MET A 86 24.94 1.43 -10.86
C MET A 86 25.19 1.89 -9.43
N GLY A 87 25.55 3.17 -9.28
CA GLY A 87 25.56 3.83 -7.98
C GLY A 87 24.21 4.50 -7.75
N LEU A 88 23.59 4.25 -6.60
CA LEU A 88 22.39 4.95 -6.13
C LEU A 88 22.73 5.73 -4.88
N PHE A 89 22.28 6.99 -4.81
CA PHE A 89 22.41 7.78 -3.59
C PHE A 89 21.37 7.34 -2.57
N VAL A 90 21.80 7.23 -1.32
CA VAL A 90 20.93 6.91 -0.18
C VAL A 90 21.36 7.81 0.96
N GLU A 91 20.47 8.68 1.43
CA GLU A 91 20.84 9.71 2.42
C GLU A 91 21.37 9.09 3.73
N HIS A 92 20.73 8.01 4.16
CA HIS A 92 21.09 7.28 5.37
C HIS A 92 21.10 5.77 5.08
N PRO A 93 22.24 5.19 4.67
CA PRO A 93 22.37 3.74 4.54
C PRO A 93 22.20 3.09 5.92
N THR A 94 20.97 2.68 6.22
CA THR A 94 20.63 2.03 7.48
C THR A 94 21.27 0.64 7.58
N ALA A 95 21.26 0.06 8.78
CA ALA A 95 21.66 -1.34 9.00
C ALA A 95 20.94 -2.33 8.05
N ARG A 96 19.75 -1.96 7.56
CA ARG A 96 18.99 -2.73 6.57
C ARG A 96 19.74 -2.88 5.24
N PHE A 97 20.41 -1.83 4.75
CA PHE A 97 21.17 -1.89 3.49
C PHE A 97 22.41 -2.78 3.63
N LYS A 98 23.13 -2.68 4.76
CA LYS A 98 24.27 -3.55 5.07
C LYS A 98 23.85 -5.01 5.16
N ALA A 99 22.72 -5.29 5.81
CA ALA A 99 22.17 -6.65 5.86
C ALA A 99 21.82 -7.20 4.46
N PHE A 100 21.34 -6.35 3.54
CA PHE A 100 21.10 -6.78 2.15
C PHE A 100 22.40 -7.07 1.39
N GLU A 101 23.44 -6.26 1.60
CA GLU A 101 24.78 -6.48 1.03
C GLU A 101 25.39 -7.80 1.52
N GLU A 102 25.44 -8.02 2.83
CA GLU A 102 26.02 -9.22 3.46
C GLU A 102 25.36 -10.52 2.96
N ARG A 103 24.04 -10.49 2.79
CA ARG A 103 23.28 -11.66 2.31
C ARG A 103 23.25 -11.77 0.78
N THR A 104 23.79 -10.79 0.07
CA THR A 104 23.67 -10.67 -1.40
C THR A 104 22.22 -10.77 -1.87
N SER A 105 21.31 -10.11 -1.15
CA SER A 105 19.87 -10.25 -1.35
C SER A 105 19.47 -9.83 -2.76
N ARG A 106 18.61 -10.61 -3.42
CA ARG A 106 17.94 -10.21 -4.66
C ARG A 106 16.82 -9.23 -4.30
N LEU A 107 16.77 -8.09 -4.98
CA LEU A 107 15.89 -6.97 -4.64
C LEU A 107 15.12 -6.51 -5.86
N LEU A 108 13.87 -6.11 -5.66
CA LEU A 108 13.16 -5.21 -6.57
C LEU A 108 13.40 -3.78 -6.09
N ILE A 109 14.03 -2.97 -6.94
CA ILE A 109 14.43 -1.60 -6.62
C ILE A 109 13.65 -0.65 -7.51
N ALA A 110 12.89 0.25 -6.90
CA ALA A 110 12.24 1.38 -7.55
C ALA A 110 12.97 2.67 -7.16
N HIS A 111 13.35 3.46 -8.16
CA HIS A 111 14.03 4.74 -7.97
C HIS A 111 13.27 5.83 -8.73
N SER A 112 13.13 6.98 -8.08
CA SER A 112 12.57 8.18 -8.70
C SER A 112 13.58 9.32 -8.67
N ASP A 113 13.69 10.02 -9.78
CA ASP A 113 14.56 11.18 -9.95
C ASP A 113 14.07 12.38 -9.13
N HIS A 114 12.78 12.41 -8.76
CA HIS A 114 12.20 13.40 -7.86
C HIS A 114 12.52 13.14 -6.38
N HIS A 115 12.85 11.90 -6.03
CA HIS A 115 13.26 11.49 -4.69
C HIS A 115 14.56 10.67 -4.74
N PRO A 116 15.65 11.25 -5.27
CA PRO A 116 16.82 10.49 -5.69
C PRO A 116 17.61 9.85 -4.54
N PHE A 117 17.32 10.25 -3.29
CA PHE A 117 18.00 9.80 -2.07
C PHE A 117 17.23 8.72 -1.30
N SER A 118 16.07 8.30 -1.79
CA SER A 118 15.21 7.31 -1.11
C SER A 118 14.69 6.28 -2.11
N PRO A 119 15.57 5.45 -2.71
CA PRO A 119 15.11 4.32 -3.49
C PRO A 119 14.26 3.42 -2.59
N LYS A 120 13.16 2.88 -3.14
CA LYS A 120 12.33 1.90 -2.45
C LYS A 120 12.84 0.50 -2.79
N LEU A 121 13.07 -0.32 -1.76
CA LEU A 121 13.66 -1.65 -1.90
C LEU A 121 12.71 -2.71 -1.31
N ILE A 122 12.46 -3.75 -2.10
CA ILE A 122 11.73 -4.94 -1.67
C ILE A 122 12.66 -6.15 -1.79
N GLU A 123 12.86 -6.88 -0.69
CA GLU A 123 13.67 -8.10 -0.69
C GLU A 123 12.88 -9.25 -1.34
N LEU A 124 13.40 -9.78 -2.45
CA LEU A 124 12.78 -10.85 -3.23
C LEU A 124 13.19 -12.23 -2.67
N ALA A 125 12.88 -12.48 -1.40
CA ALA A 125 13.15 -13.74 -0.72
C ALA A 125 11.85 -14.45 -0.29
N PRO A 126 11.73 -15.79 -0.45
CA PRO A 126 10.56 -16.54 0.01
C PRO A 126 10.26 -16.31 1.49
N GLY A 127 9.00 -16.05 1.83
CA GLY A 127 8.56 -15.79 3.21
C GLY A 127 8.92 -14.40 3.76
N LYS A 128 9.72 -13.61 3.04
CA LYS A 128 10.07 -12.23 3.42
C LYS A 128 9.24 -11.17 2.68
N VAL A 129 8.62 -11.55 1.56
CA VAL A 129 7.88 -10.63 0.70
C VAL A 129 6.39 -10.91 0.70
N GLU A 130 5.62 -9.84 0.85
CA GLU A 130 4.18 -9.79 0.67
C GLU A 130 3.86 -8.44 0.01
N LEU A 131 3.34 -8.48 -1.22
CA LEU A 131 2.93 -7.29 -1.95
C LEU A 131 1.50 -7.42 -2.42
N PHE A 132 0.78 -6.31 -2.35
CA PHE A 132 -0.56 -6.21 -2.89
C PHE A 132 -0.50 -5.77 -4.35
N LEU A 133 -1.32 -6.39 -5.19
CA LEU A 133 -1.77 -5.76 -6.42
C LEU A 133 -2.88 -4.76 -6.11
N ALA A 134 -3.17 -3.88 -7.06
CA ALA A 134 -4.21 -2.88 -6.90
C ALA A 134 -5.55 -3.53 -6.58
N ASP A 135 -5.83 -4.75 -7.06
CA ASP A 135 -7.05 -5.55 -6.80
C ASP A 135 -7.08 -6.33 -5.50
N PHE A 136 -6.14 -6.03 -4.60
CA PHE A 136 -5.97 -6.68 -3.31
C PHE A 136 -5.45 -8.13 -3.39
N THR A 137 -5.08 -8.63 -4.58
CA THR A 137 -4.38 -9.91 -4.71
C THR A 137 -3.01 -9.83 -4.02
N ILE A 138 -2.68 -10.82 -3.20
CA ILE A 138 -1.44 -10.86 -2.44
C ILE A 138 -0.40 -11.74 -3.16
N LEU A 139 0.72 -11.15 -3.55
CA LEU A 139 1.87 -11.83 -4.14
C LEU A 139 2.94 -12.10 -3.07
N ARG A 140 3.30 -13.39 -2.91
CA ARG A 140 4.31 -13.85 -1.94
C ARG A 140 5.52 -14.55 -2.57
N LYS A 141 5.43 -14.89 -3.86
CA LYS A 141 6.51 -15.58 -4.59
C LYS A 141 7.37 -14.55 -5.32
N PRO A 142 8.70 -14.51 -5.10
CA PRO A 142 9.61 -13.58 -5.75
C PRO A 142 9.43 -13.47 -7.28
N ASP A 143 9.38 -14.60 -7.98
CA ASP A 143 9.28 -14.57 -9.45
C ASP A 143 7.89 -14.12 -9.94
N ALA A 144 6.83 -14.40 -9.19
CA ALA A 144 5.50 -13.88 -9.49
C ALA A 144 5.44 -12.36 -9.36
N ILE A 145 6.16 -11.78 -8.40
CA ILE A 145 6.27 -10.33 -8.22
C ILE A 145 7.02 -9.70 -9.39
N VAL A 146 8.16 -10.27 -9.79
CA VAL A 146 8.93 -9.76 -10.94
C VAL A 146 8.13 -9.85 -12.23
N GLN A 147 7.43 -10.98 -12.45
CA GLN A 147 6.56 -11.16 -13.60
C GLN A 147 5.42 -10.12 -13.62
N ALA A 148 4.72 -9.94 -12.49
CA ALA A 148 3.66 -8.95 -12.38
C ALA A 148 4.19 -7.52 -12.62
N ALA A 149 5.34 -7.17 -12.05
CA ALA A 149 5.99 -5.88 -12.28
C ALA A 149 6.25 -5.63 -13.77
N ARG A 150 6.78 -6.64 -14.49
CA ARG A 150 7.03 -6.57 -15.94
C ARG A 150 5.73 -6.34 -16.72
N GLU A 151 4.69 -7.10 -16.40
CA GLU A 151 3.39 -6.97 -17.05
C GLU A 151 2.77 -5.60 -16.80
N ILE A 152 2.82 -5.10 -15.56
CA ILE A 152 2.33 -3.77 -15.19
C ILE A 152 3.05 -2.70 -16.01
N ILE A 153 4.39 -2.71 -15.99
CA ILE A 153 5.20 -1.71 -16.72
C ILE A 153 4.90 -1.75 -18.22
N SER A 154 4.70 -2.94 -18.80
CA SER A 154 4.43 -3.09 -20.24
C SER A 154 3.09 -2.50 -20.70
N ARG A 155 2.12 -2.35 -19.78
CA ARG A 155 0.79 -1.78 -20.06
C ARG A 155 0.76 -0.26 -19.95
N VAL A 156 1.76 0.35 -19.32
CA VAL A 156 1.83 1.79 -19.13
C VAL A 156 2.35 2.45 -20.42
N PRO A 157 1.66 3.45 -20.97
CA PRO A 157 2.16 4.16 -22.14
C PRO A 157 3.56 4.74 -21.90
N PRO A 158 4.51 4.66 -22.85
CA PRO A 158 5.91 5.06 -22.62
C PRO A 158 6.12 6.52 -22.20
N HIS A 159 5.16 7.41 -22.48
CA HIS A 159 5.20 8.83 -22.12
C HIS A 159 4.63 9.11 -20.71
N VAL A 160 3.97 8.13 -20.08
CA VAL A 160 3.45 8.24 -18.72
C VAL A 160 4.56 7.91 -17.73
N ARG A 161 5.07 8.95 -17.06
CA ARG A 161 6.11 8.77 -16.03
C ARG A 161 5.54 8.34 -14.69
N GLN A 162 4.39 8.90 -14.33
CA GLN A 162 3.73 8.70 -13.05
C GLN A 162 2.21 8.81 -13.23
N LEU A 163 1.47 8.13 -12.37
CA LEU A 163 0.03 8.26 -12.20
C LEU A 163 -0.28 8.83 -10.82
N HIS A 164 -1.33 9.64 -10.76
CA HIS A 164 -1.91 10.05 -9.47
C HIS A 164 -2.30 8.80 -8.68
N THR A 165 -2.21 8.85 -7.35
CA THR A 165 -2.57 7.71 -6.50
C THR A 165 -3.66 8.08 -5.50
N VAL A 166 -4.42 7.07 -5.10
CA VAL A 166 -5.45 7.18 -4.07
C VAL A 166 -5.30 6.07 -3.05
N ARG A 167 -5.85 6.26 -1.86
CA ARG A 167 -5.93 5.24 -0.82
C ARG A 167 -7.29 4.59 -0.85
N LEU A 168 -7.31 3.27 -0.94
CA LEU A 168 -8.50 2.44 -0.79
C LEU A 168 -8.47 1.72 0.54
N MET A 169 -9.63 1.50 1.14
CA MET A 169 -9.76 0.59 2.28
C MET A 169 -9.60 -0.85 1.79
N ILE A 170 -8.72 -1.61 2.45
CA ILE A 170 -8.58 -3.04 2.15
C ILE A 170 -9.79 -3.77 2.76
N PRO A 171 -10.48 -4.64 2.01
CA PRO A 171 -11.58 -5.44 2.55
C PRO A 171 -11.12 -6.28 3.75
N ALA A 172 -11.97 -6.38 4.78
CA ALA A 172 -11.64 -7.09 6.02
C ALA A 172 -11.25 -8.55 5.76
N GLU A 173 -11.86 -9.19 4.76
CA GLU A 173 -11.58 -10.58 4.38
C GLU A 173 -10.14 -10.76 3.87
N VAL A 174 -9.61 -9.75 3.19
CA VAL A 174 -8.23 -9.75 2.70
C VAL A 174 -7.25 -9.45 3.84
N LEU A 175 -7.63 -8.59 4.79
CA LEU A 175 -6.77 -8.24 5.93
C LEU A 175 -6.43 -9.44 6.80
N VAL A 176 -7.36 -10.39 6.97
CA VAL A 176 -7.15 -11.64 7.73
C VAL A 176 -5.94 -12.44 7.22
N GLU A 177 -5.67 -12.39 5.91
CA GLU A 177 -4.56 -13.12 5.30
C GLU A 177 -3.25 -12.30 5.27
N SER A 178 -3.27 -11.05 5.72
CA SER A 178 -2.17 -10.11 5.57
C SER A 178 -1.52 -9.74 6.90
N LYS A 179 -0.34 -9.13 6.84
CA LYS A 179 0.32 -8.53 8.02
C LYS A 179 -0.19 -7.13 8.37
N LEU A 180 -1.21 -6.62 7.68
CA LEU A 180 -1.73 -5.28 7.89
C LEU A 180 -2.73 -5.23 9.05
N GLY A 181 -2.84 -4.07 9.70
CA GLY A 181 -3.83 -3.87 10.76
C GLY A 181 -5.27 -3.91 10.25
N PRO A 182 -6.27 -3.96 11.16
CA PRO A 182 -7.70 -4.09 10.82
C PRO A 182 -8.27 -2.92 10.00
N TYR A 183 -7.50 -1.84 9.84
CA TYR A 183 -7.86 -0.65 9.06
C TYR A 183 -6.85 -0.38 7.93
N GLY A 184 -6.18 -1.43 7.43
CA GLY A 184 -5.18 -1.31 6.39
C GLY A 184 -5.73 -0.60 5.14
N GLN A 185 -4.96 0.37 4.64
CA GLN A 185 -5.21 1.08 3.40
C GLN A 185 -4.22 0.64 2.34
N LEU A 186 -4.64 0.65 1.08
CA LEU A 186 -3.79 0.38 -0.07
C LEU A 186 -3.70 1.61 -0.98
N VAL A 187 -2.48 2.07 -1.26
CA VAL A 187 -2.21 3.10 -2.26
C VAL A 187 -2.20 2.48 -3.65
N VAL A 188 -3.14 2.88 -4.49
CA VAL A 188 -3.32 2.38 -5.87
C VAL A 188 -3.23 3.52 -6.89
N PRO A 189 -2.80 3.26 -8.13
CA PRO A 189 -2.80 4.27 -9.17
C PRO A 189 -4.23 4.58 -9.63
N VAL A 190 -4.42 5.81 -10.11
CA VAL A 190 -5.62 6.24 -10.82
C VAL A 190 -5.49 5.80 -12.27
N ASP A 191 -6.02 4.62 -12.57
CA ASP A 191 -6.05 4.01 -13.90
C ASP A 191 -7.42 3.43 -14.26
N GLU A 192 -7.55 2.88 -15.47
CA GLU A 192 -8.80 2.28 -15.96
C GLU A 192 -9.29 1.09 -15.10
N GLN A 193 -8.37 0.37 -14.44
CA GLN A 193 -8.76 -0.74 -13.56
C GLN A 193 -9.41 -0.22 -12.28
N LEU A 194 -8.91 0.89 -11.74
CA LEU A 194 -9.53 1.58 -10.62
C LEU A 194 -10.93 2.08 -10.98
N GLU A 195 -11.11 2.68 -12.15
CA GLU A 195 -12.43 3.12 -12.62
C GLU A 195 -13.40 1.94 -12.75
N LYS A 196 -12.99 0.87 -13.43
CA LYS A 196 -13.80 -0.34 -13.61
C LYS A 196 -14.23 -0.92 -12.27
N ARG A 197 -13.34 -0.94 -11.28
CA ARG A 197 -13.67 -1.38 -9.92
C ARG A 197 -14.69 -0.46 -9.26
N ALA A 198 -14.47 0.85 -9.31
CA ALA A 198 -15.40 1.82 -8.73
C ALA A 198 -16.81 1.65 -9.34
N ILE A 199 -16.91 1.48 -10.66
CA ILE A 199 -18.18 1.18 -11.34
C ILE A 199 -18.80 -0.12 -10.82
N GLY A 200 -18.01 -1.17 -10.57
CA GLY A 200 -18.50 -2.40 -9.94
C GLY A 200 -19.03 -2.18 -8.52
N PHE A 201 -18.33 -1.37 -7.73
CA PHE A 201 -18.69 -1.04 -6.36
C PHE A 201 -19.97 -0.21 -6.23
N LEU A 202 -20.37 0.54 -7.27
CA LEU A 202 -21.67 1.22 -7.30
C LEU A 202 -22.86 0.26 -7.11
N LYS A 203 -22.70 -1.02 -7.47
CA LYS A 203 -23.74 -2.06 -7.33
C LYS A 203 -23.67 -2.84 -6.01
N SER A 204 -22.71 -2.52 -5.15
CA SER A 204 -22.52 -3.19 -3.86
C SER A 204 -23.71 -2.94 -2.93
N THR A 205 -24.10 -3.94 -2.12
CA THR A 205 -25.08 -3.75 -1.04
C THR A 205 -24.53 -2.88 0.10
N SER A 206 -23.21 -2.89 0.31
CA SER A 206 -22.53 -2.03 1.28
C SER A 206 -22.52 -0.57 0.83
N SER A 207 -23.11 0.32 1.64
CA SER A 207 -23.10 1.77 1.42
C SER A 207 -21.70 2.38 1.51
N SER A 208 -20.79 1.82 2.33
CA SER A 208 -19.42 2.30 2.41
C SER A 208 -18.66 2.09 1.09
N ARG A 209 -18.84 0.93 0.45
CA ARG A 209 -18.25 0.65 -0.88
C ARG A 209 -18.82 1.55 -1.97
N ARG A 210 -20.14 1.81 -1.96
CA ARG A 210 -20.75 2.76 -2.90
C ARG A 210 -20.25 4.20 -2.68
N SER A 211 -20.04 4.59 -1.43
CA SER A 211 -19.48 5.90 -1.07
C SER A 211 -18.02 6.04 -1.54
N GLU A 212 -17.18 5.01 -1.29
CA GLU A 212 -15.81 4.97 -1.79
C GLU A 212 -15.77 5.01 -3.32
N ALA A 213 -16.66 4.29 -3.99
CA ALA A 213 -16.79 4.33 -5.44
C ALA A 213 -17.11 5.73 -5.96
N ALA A 214 -18.09 6.42 -5.37
CA ALA A 214 -18.42 7.80 -5.75
C ALA A 214 -17.21 8.74 -5.61
N LYS A 215 -16.47 8.61 -4.50
CA LYS A 215 -15.23 9.37 -4.25
C LYS A 215 -14.13 9.07 -5.26
N VAL A 216 -13.91 7.80 -5.60
CA VAL A 216 -12.92 7.37 -6.60
C VAL A 216 -13.30 7.85 -7.99
N LEU A 217 -14.60 7.85 -8.34
CA LEU A 217 -15.05 8.30 -9.65
C LEU A 217 -14.70 9.75 -9.94
N ARG A 218 -14.39 10.59 -8.93
CA ARG A 218 -13.93 11.97 -9.10
C ARG A 218 -12.74 12.13 -10.05
N TYR A 219 -11.92 11.11 -10.20
CA TYR A 219 -10.76 11.13 -11.11
C TYR A 219 -11.10 10.75 -12.56
N PHE A 220 -12.32 10.28 -12.84
CA PHE A 220 -12.74 9.72 -14.12
C PHE A 220 -13.99 10.44 -14.64
N LYS A 221 -13.85 11.71 -15.03
CA LYS A 221 -14.98 12.49 -15.57
C LYS A 221 -15.40 11.95 -16.95
N SER A 222 -16.63 11.50 -17.07
CA SER A 222 -17.29 11.11 -18.32
C SER A 222 -18.80 11.28 -18.19
N ASP A 223 -19.52 11.42 -19.30
CA ASP A 223 -20.98 11.56 -19.28
C ASP A 223 -21.65 10.35 -18.59
N ALA A 224 -21.15 9.15 -18.88
CA ALA A 224 -21.63 7.92 -18.23
C ALA A 224 -21.39 7.93 -16.70
N ASN A 225 -20.27 8.47 -16.21
CA ASN A 225 -20.03 8.60 -14.77
C ASN A 225 -20.84 9.73 -14.14
N ILE A 226 -21.09 10.82 -14.87
CA ILE A 226 -22.00 11.88 -14.43
C ILE A 226 -23.40 11.30 -14.18
N ASP A 227 -23.93 10.50 -15.11
CA ASP A 227 -25.26 9.89 -14.97
C ASP A 227 -25.29 8.87 -13.81
N ARG A 228 -24.23 8.08 -13.65
CA ARG A 228 -24.08 7.18 -12.49
C ARG A 228 -24.14 7.95 -11.17
N LEU A 229 -23.39 9.04 -11.06
CA LEU A 229 -23.35 9.84 -9.83
C LEU A 229 -24.68 10.58 -9.56
N ARG A 230 -25.38 11.04 -10.60
CA ARG A 230 -26.72 11.63 -10.45
C ARG A 230 -27.70 10.65 -9.83
N MET A 231 -27.68 9.38 -10.25
CA MET A 231 -28.52 8.34 -9.64
C MET A 231 -28.20 8.13 -8.16
N LEU A 232 -26.92 8.25 -7.75
CA LEU A 232 -26.51 8.10 -6.35
C LEU A 232 -26.98 9.23 -5.43
N LEU A 233 -27.43 10.38 -5.97
CA LEU A 233 -28.02 11.44 -5.15
C LEU A 233 -29.31 10.97 -4.42
N ALA A 234 -29.95 9.91 -4.93
CA ALA A 234 -31.11 9.26 -4.32
C ALA A 234 -30.77 8.00 -3.51
N ASP A 235 -29.49 7.66 -3.30
CA ASP A 235 -29.08 6.43 -2.60
C ASP A 235 -29.68 6.34 -1.20
N SER A 236 -30.20 5.18 -0.80
CA SER A 236 -30.87 4.99 0.50
C SER A 236 -29.94 4.54 1.62
N GLY A 237 -28.68 4.21 1.31
CA GLY A 237 -27.70 3.74 2.27
C GLY A 237 -27.21 4.85 3.20
N TYR A 238 -27.25 4.58 4.50
CA TYR A 238 -26.78 5.52 5.53
C TYR A 238 -25.95 4.81 6.60
N SER A 239 -25.12 5.57 7.31
CA SER A 239 -24.55 5.18 8.60
C SER A 239 -25.22 5.97 9.71
N ARG A 240 -25.30 5.38 10.92
CA ARG A 240 -25.76 6.13 12.09
C ARG A 240 -24.58 6.88 12.70
N ARG A 241 -24.76 8.17 12.97
CA ARG A 241 -23.84 8.99 13.75
C ARG A 241 -24.49 9.32 15.08
N MET A 242 -23.72 9.25 16.13
CA MET A 242 -24.10 9.71 17.47
C MET A 242 -23.32 10.97 17.75
N ALA A 243 -24.02 12.06 18.01
CA ALA A 243 -23.41 13.29 18.50
C ALA A 243 -23.08 13.19 20.00
N ASP A 244 -22.28 14.13 20.51
CA ASP A 244 -21.83 14.15 21.92
C ASP A 244 -23.00 14.24 22.91
N ASP A 245 -24.09 14.89 22.50
CA ASP A 245 -25.37 15.00 23.22
C ASP A 245 -26.22 13.71 23.14
N ARG A 246 -25.68 12.63 22.57
CA ARG A 246 -26.33 11.34 22.29
C ARG A 246 -27.47 11.41 21.27
N THR A 247 -27.64 12.52 20.56
CA THR A 247 -28.59 12.62 19.46
C THR A 247 -28.13 11.73 18.31
N ARG A 248 -29.06 10.89 17.80
CA ARG A 248 -28.81 10.00 16.66
C ARG A 248 -29.22 10.67 15.36
N SER A 249 -28.32 10.65 14.38
CA SER A 249 -28.60 11.09 13.02
C SER A 249 -28.21 10.00 12.03
N LYS A 250 -28.87 9.97 10.89
CA LYS A 250 -28.46 9.17 9.75
C LYS A 250 -27.63 10.06 8.82
N TYR A 251 -26.49 9.54 8.40
CA TYR A 251 -25.59 10.18 7.45
C TYR A 251 -25.56 9.40 6.14
N PHE A 252 -26.02 10.03 5.06
CA PHE A 252 -26.05 9.47 3.71
C PHE A 252 -24.73 9.74 2.98
N GLY A 253 -23.66 9.04 3.38
CA GLY A 253 -22.32 9.25 2.82
C GLY A 253 -22.24 9.09 1.30
N VAL A 254 -23.02 8.16 0.72
CA VAL A 254 -23.07 7.95 -0.73
C VAL A 254 -23.58 9.21 -1.46
N ARG A 255 -24.64 9.84 -0.94
CA ARG A 255 -25.20 11.08 -1.50
C ARG A 255 -24.22 12.24 -1.40
N ASP A 256 -23.52 12.33 -0.27
CA ASP A 256 -22.52 13.38 -0.02
C ASP A 256 -21.38 13.28 -1.02
N GLU A 257 -20.75 12.11 -1.11
CA GLU A 257 -19.61 11.89 -2.04
C GLU A 257 -20.02 12.07 -3.51
N ALA A 258 -21.23 11.64 -3.89
CA ALA A 258 -21.75 11.87 -5.25
C ALA A 258 -21.94 13.36 -5.55
N TYR A 259 -22.55 14.11 -4.62
CA TYR A 259 -22.74 15.55 -4.74
C TYR A 259 -21.41 16.31 -4.80
N GLN A 260 -20.46 16.01 -3.90
CA GLN A 260 -19.14 16.65 -3.90
C GLN A 260 -18.38 16.37 -5.21
N THR A 261 -18.50 15.16 -5.75
CA THR A 261 -17.86 14.79 -7.01
C THR A 261 -18.44 15.55 -8.20
N LEU A 262 -19.77 15.58 -8.33
CA LEU A 262 -20.45 16.34 -9.38
C LEU A 262 -20.12 17.84 -9.30
N LYS A 263 -20.12 18.40 -8.08
CA LYS A 263 -19.73 19.79 -7.83
C LYS A 263 -18.28 20.07 -8.22
N ALA A 264 -17.35 19.18 -7.89
CA ALA A 264 -15.94 19.31 -8.27
C ALA A 264 -15.72 19.31 -9.79
N TRP A 265 -16.65 18.75 -10.56
CA TRP A 265 -16.66 18.75 -12.02
C TRP A 265 -17.40 19.92 -12.66
N GLY A 266 -17.98 20.81 -11.85
CA GLY A 266 -18.79 21.95 -12.30
C GLY A 266 -20.18 21.56 -12.79
N ILE A 267 -20.72 20.40 -12.37
CA ILE A 267 -22.08 20.00 -12.72
C ILE A 267 -23.06 20.55 -11.68
N GLU A 268 -24.00 21.37 -12.13
CA GLU A 268 -25.07 21.91 -11.28
C GLU A 268 -26.11 20.83 -10.97
N VAL A 269 -26.31 20.58 -9.68
CA VAL A 269 -27.33 19.67 -9.14
C VAL A 269 -27.85 20.22 -7.82
N GLU A 270 -29.11 19.94 -7.50
CA GLU A 270 -29.67 20.26 -6.19
C GLU A 270 -28.93 19.47 -5.09
N ARG A 271 -28.67 20.12 -3.95
CA ARG A 271 -28.00 19.48 -2.82
C ARG A 271 -28.96 18.47 -2.17
N PRO A 272 -28.65 17.16 -2.16
CA PRO A 272 -29.52 16.17 -1.55
C PRO A 272 -29.47 16.25 -0.02
N VAL A 273 -30.45 15.62 0.64
CA VAL A 273 -30.42 15.44 2.11
C VAL A 273 -29.27 14.52 2.49
N ILE A 274 -28.28 15.07 3.19
CA ILE A 274 -27.06 14.37 3.64
C ILE A 274 -27.18 13.86 5.08
N VAL A 275 -27.87 14.62 5.94
CA VAL A 275 -28.09 14.29 7.34
C VAL A 275 -29.57 14.42 7.66
N GLU A 276 -30.15 13.41 8.28
CA GLU A 276 -31.50 13.47 8.83
C GLU A 276 -31.52 12.98 10.29
N PRO A 277 -32.39 13.52 11.16
CA PRO A 277 -32.63 12.95 12.48
C PRO A 277 -33.03 11.47 12.38
N ASP A 278 -32.46 10.59 13.22
CA ASP A 278 -32.92 9.20 13.29
C ASP A 278 -34.18 9.17 14.17
N SER A 279 -35.36 9.14 13.54
CA SER A 279 -36.67 9.20 14.20
C SER A 279 -36.98 8.02 15.13
N ARG A 280 -36.10 7.02 15.22
CA ARG A 280 -36.12 6.01 16.28
C ARG A 280 -35.56 6.64 17.57
N GLN A 281 -36.39 7.43 18.26
CA GLN A 281 -36.17 7.76 19.66
C GLN A 281 -36.19 6.46 20.49
N PRO A 282 -35.38 6.37 21.57
CA PRO A 282 -35.42 5.24 22.50
C PRO A 282 -36.80 5.05 23.12
#